data_AF-A0A644VV16-F1
#
_entry.id   AF-A0A644VV16-F1
#
_cell.length_a   1.000
_cell.length_b   1.000
_cell.length_c   1.000
_cell.angle_alpha   90.00
_cell.angle_beta   90.00
_cell.angle_gamma   90.00
#
_symmetry.space_group_name_H-M   'P 1'
#
loop_
_entity.id
_entity.type
_entity.pdbx_description
1 polymer ?
#
loop_
_entity_poly.entity_id
_entity_poly.type
_entity_poly.pdbx_seq_one_letter_code
_entity_poly.pdbx_strand_id
1 'polypeptide(L)' 'MTYSYVQNAINTEAFPNALQPFDPALMTGRGRGKYCYRSEIRGEAEAFLREKLAQRLGGMPILYIS' A
#
# COMPACT_ATOMS: atom_id res chain seq x y z
N MET A 1 20.61 7.62 2.73
CA MET A 1 19.78 6.39 2.75
C MET A 1 18.53 6.65 3.58
N THR A 2 17.35 6.32 3.07
CA THR A 2 16.10 6.43 3.84
C THR A 2 15.88 5.15 4.65
N TYR A 3 15.18 5.25 5.79
CA TYR A 3 14.83 4.09 6.63
C TYR A 3 14.16 2.97 5.81
N SER A 4 13.20 3.34 4.97
CA SER A 4 12.54 2.49 3.97
C SER A 4 13.49 1.64 3.12
N TYR A 5 14.60 2.21 2.65
CA TYR A 5 15.55 1.50 1.80
C TYR A 5 16.28 0.40 2.58
N VAL A 6 16.73 0.73 3.80
CA VAL A 6 17.39 -0.23 4.71
C VAL A 6 16.40 -1.31 5.12
N GLN A 7 15.16 -0.95 5.44
CA GLN A 7 14.10 -1.89 5.79
C GLN A 7 13.80 -2.86 4.64
N ASN A 8 13.75 -2.37 3.40
CA ASN A 8 13.56 -3.23 2.23
C ASN A 8 14.70 -4.25 2.10
N ALA A 9 15.96 -3.81 2.22
CA ALA A 9 17.11 -4.70 2.17
C ALA A 9 17.07 -5.78 3.26
N ILE A 10 16.75 -5.40 4.51
CA ILE A 10 16.59 -6.34 5.63
C ILE A 10 15.48 -7.35 5.34
N ASN A 11 14.33 -6.91 4.82
CA ASN A 11 13.21 -7.81 4.51
C ASN A 11 13.56 -8.80 3.40
N THR A 12 14.28 -8.36 2.37
CA THR A 12 14.72 -9.23 1.27
C THR A 12 15.68 -10.30 1.78
N GLU A 13 16.62 -9.95 2.68
CA GLU A 13 17.58 -10.90 3.26
C GLU A 13 16.92 -11.85 4.27
N ALA A 14 16.05 -11.32 5.15
CA ALA A 14 15.39 -12.12 6.18
C ALA A 14 14.35 -13.09 5.62
N PHE A 15 13.75 -12.78 4.47
CA PHE A 15 12.67 -13.57 3.86
C PHE A 15 12.89 -13.84 2.36
N PRO A 16 13.90 -14.66 2.00
CA PRO A 16 14.33 -14.84 0.60
C PRO A 16 13.28 -15.47 -0.30
N ASN A 17 12.35 -16.26 0.27
CA ASN A 17 11.28 -16.95 -0.48
C ASN A 17 9.91 -16.27 -0.33
N ALA A 18 9.84 -15.13 0.34
CA ALA A 18 8.59 -14.40 0.52
C ALA A 18 8.33 -13.45 -0.65
N LEU A 19 7.04 -13.16 -0.87
CA LEU A 19 6.64 -12.07 -1.75
C LEU A 19 7.21 -10.76 -1.21
N GLN A 20 7.92 -10.02 -2.06
CA GLN A 20 8.48 -8.73 -1.65
C GLN A 20 7.37 -7.70 -1.52
N PRO A 21 7.22 -7.04 -0.36
CA PRO A 21 6.14 -6.08 -0.14
C PRO A 21 6.37 -4.74 -0.85
N PHE A 22 7.59 -4.47 -1.33
CA PHE A 22 7.94 -3.25 -2.04
C PHE A 22 8.00 -3.50 -3.54
N ASP A 23 7.20 -2.75 -4.29
CA ASP A 23 7.23 -2.72 -5.76
C ASP A 23 7.55 -1.28 -6.23
N PRO A 24 8.73 -1.02 -6.82
CA PRO A 24 9.11 0.32 -7.27
C PRO A 24 8.28 0.85 -8.45
N ALA A 25 7.60 -0.03 -9.20
CA ALA A 25 6.69 0.38 -10.28
C ALA A 25 5.40 0.97 -9.70
N LEU A 26 4.85 0.32 -8.66
CA LEU A 26 3.55 0.68 -8.07
C LEU A 26 3.65 1.64 -6.88
N MET A 27 4.82 1.74 -6.25
CA MET A 27 5.02 2.50 -5.01
C MET A 27 5.96 3.69 -5.20
N THR A 28 5.82 4.67 -4.32
CA THR A 28 6.63 5.88 -4.26
C THR A 28 7.02 6.21 -2.81
N GLY A 29 8.06 7.02 -2.64
CA GLY A 29 8.53 7.47 -1.34
C GLY A 29 7.56 8.45 -0.68
N ARG A 30 7.30 8.24 0.61
CA ARG A 30 6.60 9.15 1.51
C ARG A 30 7.58 9.56 2.62
N GLY A 31 7.41 10.78 3.14
CA GLY A 31 8.30 11.35 4.16
C GLY A 31 8.60 10.40 5.32
N ARG A 32 9.77 10.58 5.94
CA ARG A 32 10.33 9.72 7.01
C ARG A 32 10.68 8.29 6.56
N GLY A 33 10.98 8.10 5.28
CA GLY A 33 11.40 6.80 4.77
C GLY A 33 10.29 5.76 4.90
N LYS A 34 9.11 6.10 4.38
CA LYS A 34 7.99 5.17 4.18
C LYS A 34 7.77 5.03 2.68
N TYR A 35 7.24 3.90 2.23
CA TYR A 35 6.69 3.77 0.89
C TYR A 35 5.17 3.77 0.94
N CYS A 36 4.52 4.33 -0.07
CA CYS A 36 3.09 4.19 -0.31
C CYS A 36 2.84 3.91 -1.78
N TYR A 37 1.71 3.29 -2.10
CA TYR A 37 1.27 3.18 -3.48
C TYR A 37 1.11 4.56 -4.12
N ARG A 38 1.34 4.63 -5.44
CA ARG A 38 1.08 5.83 -6.24
C ARG A 38 -0.41 6.18 -6.23
N SER A 39 -0.73 7.45 -6.47
CA SER A 39 -2.08 7.99 -6.42
C SER A 39 -3.06 7.23 -7.32
N GLU A 40 -2.62 6.85 -8.50
CA GLU A 40 -3.43 6.20 -9.51
C GLU A 40 -3.88 4.81 -9.02
N ILE A 41 -2.92 4.01 -8.58
CA ILE A 41 -3.15 2.66 -8.01
C ILE A 41 -4.03 2.73 -6.76
N ARG A 42 -3.82 3.75 -5.91
CA ARG A 42 -4.64 3.96 -4.72
C ARG A 42 -6.08 4.31 -5.06
N GLY A 43 -6.30 5.14 -6.09
CA GLY A 43 -7.63 5.50 -6.57
C GLY A 43 -8.42 4.29 -7.06
N GLU A 44 -7.77 3.42 -7.84
CA GLU A 44 -8.37 2.16 -8.31
C GLU A 44 -8.75 1.24 -7.13
N ALA A 45 -7.85 1.06 -6.17
CA ALA A 45 -8.10 0.25 -4.98
C ALA A 45 -9.22 0.84 -4.12
N GLU A 46 -9.26 2.16 -3.94
CA GLU A 46 -10.32 2.84 -3.19
C GLU A 46 -11.69 2.65 -3.85
N ALA A 47 -11.77 2.82 -5.18
CA ALA A 47 -13.01 2.60 -5.92
C ALA A 47 -13.52 1.15 -5.75
N PHE A 48 -12.62 0.17 -5.88
CA PHE A 48 -12.94 -1.24 -5.65
C PHE A 48 -13.47 -1.49 -4.23
N LEU A 49 -12.78 -0.98 -3.21
CA LEU A 49 -13.20 -1.16 -1.81
C LEU A 49 -14.56 -0.54 -1.55
N ARG A 50 -14.81 0.68 -2.06
CA ARG A 50 -16.11 1.35 -1.94
C ARG A 50 -17.24 0.55 -2.58
N GLU A 51 -17.01 0.00 -3.77
CA GLU A 51 -17.98 -0.85 -4.46
C GLU A 51 -18.33 -2.10 -3.61
N LYS A 52 -17.31 -2.80 -3.10
CA LYS A 52 -17.52 -4.01 -2.29
C LYS A 52 -18.18 -3.71 -0.95
N LEU A 53 -17.83 -2.61 -0.30
CA LEU A 53 -18.45 -2.20 0.95
C LEU A 53 -19.91 -1.81 0.73
N ALA A 54 -20.24 -1.09 -0.35
CA ALA A 54 -21.62 -0.76 -0.67
C ALA A 54 -22.47 -2.03 -0.91
N GLN A 55 -21.93 -3.04 -1.59
CA GLN A 55 -22.62 -4.31 -1.85
C GLN A 55 -22.92 -5.11 -0.57
N ARG A 56 -22.03 -5.05 0.43
CA ARG A 56 -22.11 -5.92 1.62
C ARG A 56 -22.66 -5.23 2.86
N LEU A 57 -22.40 -3.93 2.99
CA LEU A 57 -22.66 -3.13 4.19
C LEU A 57 -23.61 -1.96 3.91
N GLY A 58 -24.14 -1.85 2.69
CA GLY A 58 -25.16 -0.88 2.31
C GLY A 58 -24.70 0.57 2.55
N GLY A 59 -25.52 1.35 3.25
CA GLY A 59 -25.30 2.77 3.53
C GLY A 59 -24.38 3.07 4.71
N MET A 60 -23.60 2.09 5.20
CA MET A 60 -22.69 2.30 6.32
C MET A 60 -21.62 3.37 5.96
N PRO A 61 -21.41 4.39 6.81
CA PRO A 61 -20.47 5.45 6.52
C PRO A 61 -19.03 4.95 6.55
N ILE A 62 -18.28 5.27 5.49
CA ILE A 62 -16.83 5.02 5.41
C ILE A 62 -16.11 6.24 6.00
N LEU A 63 -15.51 6.07 7.18
CA LEU A 63 -14.85 7.17 7.90
C LEU A 63 -13.50 7.56 7.27
N TYR A 64 -12.72 6.59 6.82
CA TYR A 64 -11.46 6.84 6.13
C TYR A 64 -11.05 5.66 5.24
N ILE A 65 -10.36 5.98 4.14
CA ILE A 65 -9.53 5.07 3.36
C ILE A 65 -8.21 5.82 3.15
N SER A 66 -7.12 5.34 3.76
CA SER A 66 -5.84 6.08 3.89
C SER A 66 -4.64 5.27 3.48
#